data_AF-A0A9E2QGJ6-F1
#
_entry.id   AF-A0A9E2QGJ6-F1
#
_cell.length_a   1.000
_cell.length_b   1.000
_cell.length_c   1.000
_cell.angle_alpha   90.00
_cell.angle_beta   90.00
_cell.angle_gamma   90.00
#
_symmetry.space_group_name_H-M   'P 1'
#
loop_
_entity.id
_entity.type
_entity.pdbx_description
1 polymer ?
#
loop_
_entity_poly.entity_id
_entity_poly.type
_entity_poly.pdbx_seq_one_letter_code
_entity_poly.pdbx_strand_id
1 'polypeptide(L)' 'MGDKPDENAAEVAEYTKNLTLEDTLERALKDVNETLGRMENGEYGVCKYCKEPIAERRLLARPVSSSCIECKKKLTLEA' A
#
# COMPACT_ATOMS: atom_id res chain seq x y z
N MET A 1 -27.30 15.25 10.75
CA MET A 1 -27.14 15.13 12.21
C MET A 1 -28.45 14.64 12.78
N GLY A 2 -28.52 13.34 13.07
CA GLY A 2 -29.69 12.69 13.65
C GLY A 2 -29.92 13.18 15.08
N ASP A 3 -31.16 13.21 15.53
CA ASP A 3 -31.53 13.79 16.83
C ASP A 3 -31.22 12.83 18.01
N LYS A 4 -30.86 11.57 17.73
CA LYS A 4 -30.63 10.51 18.73
C LYS A 4 -29.16 10.12 18.85
N PRO A 5 -28.66 9.84 20.06
CA PRO A 5 -27.24 9.51 20.29
C PRO A 5 -26.77 8.26 19.53
N ASP A 6 -27.64 7.28 19.34
CA ASP A 6 -27.33 6.04 18.60
C ASP A 6 -27.16 6.29 17.09
N GLU A 7 -28.00 7.15 16.51
CA GLU A 7 -27.91 7.54 15.09
C GLU A 7 -26.67 8.37 14.81
N ASN A 8 -26.29 9.27 15.73
CA ASN A 8 -25.04 10.03 15.63
C ASN A 8 -23.80 9.13 15.77
N ALA A 9 -23.84 8.13 16.64
CA ALA A 9 -22.74 7.17 16.79
C ALA A 9 -22.54 6.35 15.50
N ALA A 10 -23.63 5.93 14.86
CA ALA A 10 -23.58 5.23 13.57
C ALA A 10 -23.03 6.12 12.44
N GLU A 11 -23.48 7.39 12.35
CA GLU A 11 -23.01 8.37 11.36
C GLU A 11 -21.49 8.61 11.49
N VAL A 12 -20.98 8.78 12.72
CA VAL A 12 -19.54 8.96 13.00
C VAL A 12 -18.72 7.71 12.66
N ALA A 13 -19.23 6.52 12.98
CA ALA A 13 -18.57 5.26 12.65
C ALA A 13 -18.47 5.04 11.13
N GLU A 14 -19.53 5.37 10.38
CA GLU A 14 -19.52 5.29 8.92
C GLU A 14 -18.55 6.31 8.30
N TYR A 15 -18.56 7.55 8.80
CA TYR A 15 -17.64 8.59 8.34
C TYR A 15 -16.18 8.22 8.58
N THR A 16 -15.83 7.76 9.78
CA THR A 16 -14.46 7.31 10.09
C THR A 16 -14.03 6.11 9.25
N LYS A 17 -14.93 5.15 8.99
CA LYS A 17 -14.66 4.04 8.08
C LYS A 17 -14.35 4.55 6.66
N ASN A 18 -15.17 5.45 6.12
CA ASN A 18 -14.97 6.00 4.78
C ASN A 18 -13.62 6.73 4.67
N LEU A 19 -13.24 7.52 5.67
CA LEU A 19 -11.92 8.17 5.70
C LEU A 19 -10.75 7.16 5.64
N THR A 20 -10.81 6.07 6.42
CA THR A 20 -9.75 5.05 6.39
C THR A 20 -9.68 4.31 5.06
N LEU A 21 -10.84 4.11 4.41
CA LEU A 21 -10.92 3.50 3.09
C LEU A 21 -10.31 4.43 2.03
N GLU A 22 -10.62 5.73 2.09
CA GLU A 22 -10.07 6.75 1.20
C GLU A 22 -8.54 6.79 1.27
N ASP A 23 -7.95 6.91 2.46
CA ASP A 23 -6.48 6.89 2.64
C ASP A 23 -5.86 5.62 2.04
N THR A 24 -6.48 4.47 2.29
CA THR A 24 -6.00 3.19 1.77
C THR A 24 -6.00 3.15 0.24
N LEU A 25 -7.07 3.67 -0.38
CA LEU A 25 -7.21 3.75 -1.83
C LEU A 25 -6.22 4.74 -2.45
N GLU A 26 -6.03 5.91 -1.84
CA GLU A 26 -5.06 6.90 -2.29
C GLU A 26 -3.63 6.35 -2.23
N ARG A 27 -3.28 5.65 -1.16
CA ARG A 27 -1.96 5.01 -1.02
C ARG A 27 -1.77 3.91 -2.06
N ALA A 28 -2.78 3.09 -2.31
CA ALA A 28 -2.73 2.06 -3.35
C ALA A 28 -2.55 2.68 -4.75
N LEU A 29 -3.27 3.77 -5.05
CA LEU A 29 -3.13 4.47 -6.32
C LEU A 29 -1.72 5.06 -6.49
N LYS A 30 -1.17 5.63 -5.42
CA LYS A 30 0.21 6.15 -5.41
C LYS A 30 1.24 5.03 -5.64
N ASP A 31 1.08 3.88 -4.99
CA ASP A 31 1.95 2.71 -5.20
C ASP A 31 1.91 2.22 -6.65
N VAL A 32 0.72 2.17 -7.26
CA VAL A 32 0.56 1.80 -8.68
C VAL A 32 1.27 2.79 -9.59
N ASN A 33 1.06 4.10 -9.39
CA ASN A 33 1.70 5.13 -10.20
C ASN A 33 3.23 5.11 -10.07
N GLU A 34 3.77 4.92 -8.86
CA GLU A 34 5.21 4.79 -8.66
C GLU A 34 5.75 3.55 -9.39
N THR A 35 5.00 2.45 -9.34
CA THR A 35 5.37 1.20 -10.01
C THR A 35 5.38 1.37 -11.53
N LEU A 36 4.37 2.04 -12.10
CA LEU A 36 4.30 2.35 -13.53
C LEU A 36 5.50 3.21 -13.97
N GLY A 37 5.82 4.26 -13.22
CA GLY A 37 7.00 5.10 -13.53
C GLY A 37 8.31 4.30 -13.50
N ARG A 38 8.45 3.30 -12.62
CA ARG A 38 9.61 2.40 -12.63
C ARG A 38 9.63 1.45 -13.83
N MET A 39 8.46 1.02 -14.31
CA MET A 39 8.36 0.25 -15.55
C MET A 39 8.85 1.06 -16.75
N GLU A 40 8.47 2.34 -16.82
CA GLU A 40 8.94 3.25 -17.88
C GLU A 40 10.45 3.49 -17.81
N ASN A 41 11.02 3.60 -16.61
CA ASN A 41 12.46 3.77 -16.41
C ASN A 41 13.29 2.46 -16.53
N GLY A 42 12.63 1.31 -16.72
CA GLY A 42 13.31 0.01 -16.78
C GLY A 42 13.86 -0.50 -15.45
N GLU A 43 13.47 0.11 -14.33
CA GLU A 43 13.85 -0.29 -12.96
C GLU A 43 12.79 -1.21 -12.31
N TYR A 44 11.80 -1.65 -13.07
CA TYR A 44 10.76 -2.55 -12.58
C TYR A 44 11.36 -3.91 -12.19
N GLY A 45 10.96 -4.38 -11.01
CA GLY A 45 11.49 -5.60 -10.43
C GLY A 45 12.88 -5.43 -9.80
N VAL A 46 13.37 -4.21 -9.54
CA VAL A 46 14.59 -3.97 -8.76
C VAL A 46 14.22 -3.46 -7.36
N CYS A 47 14.84 -4.05 -6.33
CA CYS A 47 14.62 -3.66 -4.95
C CYS A 47 15.21 -2.26 -4.66
N LYS A 48 14.41 -1.35 -4.08
CA LYS A 48 14.88 0.01 -3.71
C LYS A 48 16.02 0.02 -2.67
N TYR A 49 16.13 -1.03 -1.84
CA TYR A 49 17.06 -1.07 -0.71
C TYR A 49 18.38 -1.75 -1.05
N CYS A 50 18.34 -2.97 -1.59
CA CYS A 50 19.53 -3.72 -1.93
C CYS A 50 19.93 -3.63 -3.41
N LYS A 51 19.10 -3.00 -4.26
CA LYS A 51 19.27 -2.93 -5.72
C LYS A 51 19.37 -4.30 -6.42
N GLU A 52 18.95 -5.36 -5.75
CA GLU A 52 18.88 -6.71 -6.32
C GLU A 52 17.54 -6.94 -7.02
N PRO A 53 17.48 -7.86 -8.00
CA PRO A 53 16.25 -8.25 -8.65
C PRO A 53 15.26 -8.88 -7.65
N ILE A 54 14.01 -8.42 -7.69
CA ILE A 54 12.89 -8.95 -6.91
C ILE A 54 12.46 -10.27 -7.56
N ALA A 55 12.33 -11.32 -6.76
CA ALA A 55 11.85 -12.61 -7.23
C ALA A 55 10.51 -12.50 -7.96
N GLU A 56 10.43 -13.07 -9.16
CA GLU A 56 9.25 -13.00 -10.03
C GLU A 56 7.97 -13.47 -9.32
N ARG A 57 8.06 -14.56 -8.52
CA ARG A 57 6.97 -15.06 -7.67
C ARG A 57 6.34 -13.98 -6.77
N ARG A 58 7.12 -12.99 -6.33
CA ARG A 58 6.63 -11.88 -5.50
C ARG A 58 5.96 -10.80 -6.33
N LEU A 59 6.47 -10.50 -7.52
CA LEU A 59 5.82 -9.56 -8.44
C LEU A 59 4.50 -10.15 -8.97
N LEU A 60 4.44 -11.47 -9.22
CA LEU A 60 3.21 -12.18 -9.55
C LEU A 60 2.16 -12.10 -8.44
N ALA A 61 2.58 -12.23 -7.17
CA ALA A 61 1.67 -12.12 -6.03
C ALA A 61 1.29 -10.66 -5.71
N ARG A 62 2.21 -9.71 -5.90
CA ARG A 62 2.01 -8.28 -5.64
C ARG A 62 2.91 -7.45 -6.57
N PRO A 63 2.39 -6.99 -7.72
CA PRO A 63 3.20 -6.34 -8.76
C PRO A 63 3.69 -4.95 -8.37
N VAL A 64 3.03 -4.31 -7.40
CA VAL A 64 3.41 -3.00 -6.85
C VAL A 64 4.53 -3.08 -5.78
N SER A 65 5.16 -4.24 -5.61
CA SER A 65 6.18 -4.42 -4.57
C SER A 65 7.49 -3.75 -4.97
N SER A 66 7.88 -2.70 -4.26
CA SER A 66 9.14 -1.96 -4.44
C SER A 66 10.35 -2.55 -3.69
N SER A 67 10.14 -3.61 -2.89
CA SER A 67 11.15 -4.25 -2.05
C SER A 67 11.16 -5.77 -2.19
N CYS A 68 12.34 -6.38 -2.05
CA CYS A 68 12.51 -7.83 -2.04
C CYS A 68 12.03 -8.46 -0.70
N ILE A 69 11.94 -9.79 -0.67
CA ILE A 69 11.51 -10.54 0.53
C ILE A 69 12.46 -10.32 1.69
N GLU A 70 13.77 -10.36 1.43
CA GLU A 70 14.79 -10.19 2.47
C GLU A 70 14.76 -8.81 3.10
N CYS A 71 14.73 -7.74 2.30
CA CYS A 71 14.61 -6.37 2.83
C CYS A 71 13.31 -6.18 3.60
N LYS A 72 12.18 -6.70 3.10
CA LYS A 72 10.90 -6.61 3.82
C LYS A 72 10.93 -7.41 5.13
N LYS A 73 11.57 -8.58 5.15
CA LYS A 73 11.72 -9.41 6.36
C LYS A 73 12.56 -8.69 7.41
N LYS A 74 13.67 -8.05 7.02
CA LYS A 74 14.50 -7.22 7.92
C LYS A 74 13.68 -6.08 8.53
N LEU A 75 12.98 -5.31 7.70
CA LEU A 75 12.13 -4.19 8.15
C LEU A 75 11.05 -4.61 9.17
N THR A 76 10.46 -5.80 9.02
CA THR A 76 9.45 -6.31 9.97
C THR A 76 10.03 -6.91 11.25
N LEU A 77 11.31 -7.28 11.26
CA LEU A 77 11.98 -7.84 12.44
C LEU A 77 12.53 -6.74 13.36
N GLU A 78 12.63 -5.51 12.86
CA GLU A 78 13.17 -4.34 13.57
C GLU A 78 12.08 -3.35 14.03
N ALA A 79 10.79 -3.72 13.88
CA ALA A 79 9.62 -2.93 14.29
C ALA A 79 8.86 -3.62 15.43
#